data_AF-A0A9Q3IF44-F1
#
_entry.id   AF-A0A9Q3IF44-F1
#
_cell.length_a   1.000
_cell.length_b   1.000
_cell.length_c   1.000
_cell.angle_alpha   90.00
_cell.angle_beta   90.00
_cell.angle_gamma   90.00
#
_symmetry.space_group_name_H-M   'P 1'
#
loop_
_entity.id
_entity.type
_entity.pdbx_description
1 polymer ?
#
loop_
_entity_poly.entity_id
_entity_poly.type
_entity_poly.pdbx_seq_one_letter_code
_entity_poly.pdbx_strand_id
1 'polypeptide(L)'
;MDQKPTKFLLHPGAFSCVGKSFLKNYVPNFEDQLLPMDGIKLNSASNPMNALGEYETTVLFPQINGYSRITVDLFVMKSFSSTHLILGNDYFIMDGIDLNRNKDRYFTIGDNKNQKSSFLPFERPITVSEVSPIDSELEKFKSEQLNKA
;
A
#
# COMPACT_ATOMS: atom_id res chain seq x y z
N MET A 1 -13.16 2.18 -6.76
CA MET A 1 -12.06 3.10 -6.42
C MET A 1 -11.36 3.47 -7.70
N ASP A 2 -11.15 4.75 -7.97
CA ASP A 2 -10.37 5.19 -9.12
C ASP A 2 -8.90 4.83 -8.87
N GLN A 3 -8.39 3.90 -9.67
CA GLN A 3 -7.09 3.25 -9.47
C GLN A 3 -5.98 4.09 -10.05
N LYS A 4 -5.87 5.31 -9.54
CA LYS A 4 -4.87 6.25 -9.99
C LYS A 4 -3.51 5.82 -9.42
N PRO A 5 -2.50 5.55 -10.25
CA PRO A 5 -1.17 5.24 -9.76
C PRO A 5 -0.66 6.38 -8.91
N THR A 6 0.01 6.00 -7.83
CA THR A 6 0.49 6.96 -6.85
C THR A 6 1.95 6.70 -6.52
N LYS A 7 2.63 7.75 -6.07
CA LYS A 7 4.00 7.62 -5.60
C LYS A 7 3.97 7.20 -4.15
N PHE A 8 4.71 6.15 -3.82
CA PHE A 8 4.94 5.72 -2.44
C PHE A 8 6.41 5.90 -2.09
N LEU A 9 6.67 6.11 -0.80
CA LEU A 9 8.01 6.19 -0.22
C LEU A 9 8.19 5.02 0.74
N LEU A 10 9.21 4.21 0.48
CA LEU A 10 9.68 3.18 1.38
C LEU A 10 10.58 3.83 2.43
N HIS A 11 10.11 3.93 3.69
CA HIS A 11 10.83 4.61 4.77
C HIS A 11 10.90 3.77 6.06
N PRO A 12 11.98 3.00 6.30
CA PRO A 12 12.13 2.12 7.47
C PRO A 12 12.31 2.87 8.82
N GLY A 13 12.27 4.20 8.81
CA GLY A 13 12.40 5.04 10.01
C GLY A 13 11.07 5.71 10.41
N ALA A 14 9.98 5.34 9.76
CA ALA A 14 8.65 5.91 9.97
C ALA A 14 7.63 4.80 10.22
N PHE A 15 6.48 5.17 10.78
CA PHE A 15 5.25 4.37 10.68
C PHE A 15 4.56 4.65 9.34
N SER A 16 3.77 3.70 8.88
CA SER A 16 3.00 3.85 7.64
C SER A 16 1.96 4.94 7.79
N CYS A 17 2.03 5.96 6.93
CA CYS A 17 1.18 7.13 7.07
C CYS A 17 0.94 7.86 5.75
N VAL A 18 -0.11 8.68 5.74
CA VAL A 18 -0.53 9.45 4.57
C VAL A 18 -1.09 10.80 5.00
N GLY A 19 -0.91 11.83 4.18
CA GLY A 19 -1.50 13.14 4.44
C GLY A 19 -2.98 13.18 4.07
N LYS A 20 -3.81 13.81 4.90
CA LYS A 20 -5.25 14.03 4.64
C LYS A 20 -5.50 14.55 3.23
N SER A 21 -4.83 15.64 2.84
CA SER A 21 -5.03 16.27 1.54
C SER A 21 -4.64 15.35 0.38
N PHE A 22 -3.63 14.51 0.59
CA PHE A 22 -3.21 13.54 -0.41
C PHE A 22 -4.24 12.42 -0.56
N LEU A 23 -4.66 11.81 0.55
CA LEU A 23 -5.64 10.72 0.54
C LEU A 23 -6.97 11.15 -0.07
N LYS A 24 -7.43 12.38 0.24
CA LYS A 24 -8.66 12.96 -0.32
C LYS A 24 -8.70 13.02 -1.85
N ASN A 25 -7.54 13.09 -2.51
CA ASN A 25 -7.46 13.11 -3.98
C ASN A 25 -7.74 11.74 -4.62
N TYR A 26 -7.66 10.64 -3.84
CA TYR A 26 -7.89 9.28 -4.31
C TYR A 26 -9.18 8.69 -3.72
N VAL A 27 -9.48 9.04 -2.46
CA VAL A 27 -10.66 8.59 -1.73
C VAL A 27 -11.32 9.81 -1.06
N PRO A 28 -12.18 10.56 -1.76
CA PRO A 28 -12.72 11.83 -1.25
C PRO A 28 -13.49 11.72 0.08
N ASN A 29 -14.12 10.57 0.33
CA ASN A 29 -14.96 10.30 1.50
C ASN A 29 -14.29 9.34 2.51
N PHE A 30 -12.96 9.34 2.58
CA PHE A 30 -12.23 8.46 3.50
C PHE A 30 -12.51 8.76 4.98
N GLU A 31 -12.96 9.98 5.31
CA GLU A 31 -13.17 10.44 6.68
C GLU A 31 -14.23 9.59 7.42
N ASP A 32 -15.23 9.08 6.69
CA ASP A 32 -16.28 8.21 7.24
C ASP A 32 -15.79 6.78 7.53
N GLN A 33 -14.61 6.41 7.01
CA GLN A 33 -13.99 5.10 7.14
C GLN A 33 -12.80 5.12 8.10
N LEU A 34 -12.51 6.27 8.73
CA LEU A 34 -11.45 6.38 9.70
C LEU A 34 -11.78 5.58 10.95
N LEU A 35 -10.86 4.69 11.31
CA LEU A 35 -10.91 4.02 12.60
C LEU A 35 -10.38 4.98 13.68
N PRO A 36 -11.07 5.07 14.84
CA PRO A 36 -10.63 5.92 15.93
C PRO A 36 -9.30 5.40 16.49
N MET A 37 -8.42 6.34 16.82
CA MET A 37 -7.14 6.06 17.45
C MET A 37 -7.14 6.58 18.88
N ASP A 38 -6.78 5.72 19.83
CA ASP A 38 -6.59 6.11 21.23
C ASP A 38 -5.15 5.90 21.69
N GLY A 39 -4.62 6.90 22.42
CA GLY A 39 -3.38 6.76 23.19
C GLY A 39 -2.06 6.85 22.41
N ILE A 40 -2.08 7.03 21.09
CA ILE A 40 -0.85 7.06 20.27
C ILE A 40 -0.34 8.49 20.10
N LYS A 41 0.94 8.71 20.42
CA LYS A 41 1.65 9.96 20.13
C LYS A 41 2.62 9.72 18.98
N LEU A 42 2.40 10.39 17.86
CA LEU A 42 3.30 10.35 16.71
C LEU A 42 4.18 11.60 16.70
N ASN A 43 5.46 11.42 16.38
CA ASN A 43 6.40 12.51 16.24
C ASN A 43 7.13 12.38 14.90
N SER A 44 7.29 13.51 14.21
CA SER A 44 8.29 13.65 13.15
C SER A 44 9.64 14.02 13.75
N ALA A 45 10.67 14.10 12.90
CA ALA A 45 11.99 14.58 13.30
C ALA A 45 11.98 16.01 13.88
N SER A 46 11.01 16.84 13.50
CA SER A 46 10.99 18.27 13.85
C SER A 46 9.82 18.68 14.74
N ASN A 47 8.68 17.98 14.68
CA ASN A 47 7.46 18.37 15.39
C ASN A 47 6.58 17.18 15.77
N PRO A 48 5.76 17.31 16.83
CA PRO A 48 4.65 16.39 17.09
C PRO A 48 3.69 16.33 15.90
N MET A 49 3.15 15.15 15.62
CA MET A 49 2.23 14.90 14.53
C MET A 49 0.83 14.58 15.05
N ASN A 50 -0.18 15.15 14.39
CA ASN A 50 -1.58 14.93 14.71
C ASN A 50 -2.19 13.96 13.70
N ALA A 51 -2.43 12.73 14.17
CA ALA A 51 -3.23 11.74 13.45
C ALA A 51 -4.72 12.05 13.59
N LEU A 52 -5.48 11.78 12.53
CA LEU A 52 -6.95 11.87 12.52
C LEU A 52 -7.60 10.52 12.81
N GLY A 53 -6.90 9.43 12.51
CA GLY A 53 -7.36 8.06 12.62
C GLY A 53 -6.52 7.14 11.73
N GLU A 54 -6.88 5.87 11.74
CA GLU A 54 -6.30 4.85 10.86
C GLU A 54 -7.22 4.62 9.66
N TYR A 55 -6.62 4.37 8.50
CA TYR A 55 -7.33 4.04 7.28
C TYR A 55 -6.72 2.78 6.65
N GLU A 56 -7.48 1.70 6.67
CA GLU A 56 -7.09 0.44 6.01
C GLU A 56 -7.23 0.59 4.49
N THR A 57 -6.21 0.19 3.76
CA THR A 57 -6.25 0.17 2.29
C THR A 57 -5.38 -0.96 1.73
N THR A 58 -5.62 -1.31 0.48
CA THR A 58 -4.75 -2.22 -0.25
C THR A 58 -3.79 -1.43 -1.13
N VAL A 59 -2.49 -1.69 -0.99
CA VAL A 59 -1.45 -1.24 -1.92
C VAL A 59 -1.08 -2.38 -2.87
N LEU A 60 -0.99 -2.05 -4.15
CA LEU A 60 -0.62 -2.97 -5.22
C LEU A 60 0.78 -2.61 -5.72
N PHE A 61 1.71 -3.54 -5.57
CA PHE A 61 3.10 -3.40 -6.03
C PHE A 61 3.27 -4.09 -7.38
N PRO A 62 3.60 -3.37 -8.46
CA PRO A 62 3.88 -3.98 -9.75
C PRO A 62 5.18 -4.79 -9.70
N GLN A 63 5.15 -5.99 -10.28
CA GLN A 63 6.30 -6.89 -10.43
C GLN A 63 6.42 -7.36 -11.88
N ILE A 64 7.60 -7.87 -12.26
CA ILE A 64 7.87 -8.35 -13.63
C ILE A 64 6.84 -9.42 -14.06
N ASN A 65 6.37 -10.26 -13.14
CA ASN A 65 5.44 -11.37 -13.41
C ASN A 65 4.07 -11.19 -12.75
N GLY A 66 3.64 -9.96 -12.47
CA GLY A 66 2.33 -9.70 -11.87
C GLY A 66 2.37 -8.57 -10.86
N TYR A 67 1.76 -8.78 -9.70
CA TYR A 67 1.71 -7.79 -8.64
C TYR A 67 1.68 -8.48 -7.27
N SER A 68 2.25 -7.81 -6.27
CA SER A 68 2.05 -8.16 -4.87
C SER A 68 0.97 -7.26 -4.28
N ARG A 69 0.05 -7.86 -3.54
CA ARG A 69 -1.03 -7.16 -2.84
C ARG A 69 -0.70 -7.13 -1.35
N ILE A 70 -0.70 -5.94 -0.77
CA ILE A 70 -0.47 -5.75 0.66
C ILE A 70 -1.62 -4.92 1.23
N THR A 71 -2.28 -5.43 2.26
CA THR A 71 -3.24 -4.64 3.06
C THR A 71 -2.44 -3.86 4.10
N VAL A 72 -2.63 -2.55 4.13
CA VAL A 72 -1.89 -1.62 4.98
C VAL A 72 -2.85 -0.72 5.74
N ASP A 73 -2.50 -0.49 7.00
CA ASP A 73 -3.15 0.46 7.90
C ASP A 73 -2.33 1.73 7.88
N LEU A 74 -2.94 2.80 7.38
CA LEU A 74 -2.28 4.09 7.23
C LEU A 74 -2.77 5.02 8.31
N PHE A 75 -1.84 5.54 9.10
CA PHE A 75 -2.16 6.68 9.93
C PHE A 75 -2.41 7.92 9.06
N VAL A 76 -3.62 8.47 9.12
CA VAL A 76 -3.97 9.67 8.34
C VAL A 76 -3.61 10.93 9.11
N MET A 77 -2.67 11.69 8.55
CA MET A 77 -2.10 12.87 9.18
C MET A 77 -2.83 14.15 8.79
N LYS A 78 -3.19 14.98 9.78
CA LYS A 78 -3.89 16.25 9.56
C LYS A 78 -3.04 17.27 8.81
N SER A 79 -1.79 17.44 9.23
CA SER A 79 -0.87 18.47 8.73
C SER A 79 0.40 17.82 8.18
N PHE A 80 0.27 17.13 7.06
CA PHE A 80 1.37 16.43 6.42
C PHE A 80 1.52 16.90 4.98
N SER A 81 2.70 17.46 4.68
CA SER A 81 3.02 18.06 3.38
C SER A 81 3.56 17.06 2.36
N SER A 82 3.74 15.79 2.75
CA SER A 82 4.21 14.76 1.82
C SER A 82 3.23 14.57 0.67
N THR A 83 3.77 14.53 -0.54
CA THR A 83 3.06 14.17 -1.78
C THR A 83 3.13 12.68 -2.08
N HIS A 84 3.50 11.88 -1.09
CA HIS A 84 3.68 10.43 -1.19
C HIS A 84 2.99 9.74 -0.02
N LEU A 85 2.44 8.56 -0.28
CA LEU A 85 2.12 7.59 0.77
C LEU A 85 3.43 7.05 1.34
N ILE A 86 3.57 6.98 2.66
CA ILE A 86 4.76 6.40 3.29
C ILE A 86 4.42 4.99 3.77
N LEU A 87 5.19 4.02 3.28
CA LEU A 87 5.24 2.69 3.86
C LEU A 87 6.39 2.69 4.88
N GLY A 88 6.04 2.48 6.13
CA GLY A 88 6.89 2.49 7.29
C GLY A 88 7.40 1.11 7.68
N ASN A 89 8.25 1.06 8.71
CA ASN A 89 8.89 -0.14 9.23
C ASN A 89 7.91 -1.24 9.68
N ASP A 90 6.71 -0.84 10.06
CA ASP A 90 5.58 -1.71 10.39
C ASP A 90 5.32 -2.74 9.28
N TYR A 91 5.39 -2.34 8.01
CA TYR A 91 5.17 -3.26 6.88
C TYR A 91 6.46 -3.82 6.27
N PHE A 92 7.65 -3.21 6.50
CA PHE A 92 8.89 -3.88 6.08
C PHE A 92 9.12 -5.19 6.81
N ILE A 93 8.84 -5.21 8.12
CA ILE A 93 9.00 -6.40 8.95
C ILE A 93 7.91 -7.43 8.62
N MET A 94 6.66 -6.99 8.52
CA MET A 94 5.53 -7.90 8.28
C MET A 94 5.55 -8.54 6.90
N ASP A 95 5.88 -7.78 5.85
CA ASP A 95 5.85 -8.28 4.47
C ASP A 95 7.24 -8.68 3.95
N GLY A 96 8.25 -8.75 4.82
CA GLY A 96 9.61 -9.15 4.45
C GLY A 96 10.22 -8.24 3.39
N ILE A 97 9.95 -6.93 3.45
CA ILE A 97 10.48 -5.99 2.48
C ILE A 97 11.95 -5.71 2.80
N ASP A 98 12.85 -6.21 1.95
CA ASP A 98 14.28 -5.98 2.10
C ASP A 98 14.76 -4.90 1.12
N LEU A 99 15.20 -3.77 1.68
CA LEU A 99 15.80 -2.67 0.94
C LEU A 99 17.27 -2.98 0.64
N ASN A 100 17.48 -3.73 -0.43
CA ASN A 100 18.82 -4.09 -0.86
C ASN A 100 19.58 -2.88 -1.44
N ARG A 101 20.69 -2.52 -0.78
CA ARG A 101 21.56 -1.38 -1.15
C ARG A 101 22.61 -1.78 -2.20
N ASN A 102 22.20 -2.45 -3.26
CA ASN A 102 23.09 -2.83 -4.37
C ASN A 102 23.12 -1.77 -5.48
N LYS A 103 24.10 -1.89 -6.42
CA LYS A 103 24.29 -0.97 -7.56
C LYS A 103 23.01 -0.79 -8.38
N ASP A 104 22.21 -1.83 -8.49
CA ASP A 104 20.85 -1.79 -9.04
C ASP A 104 19.89 -1.59 -7.86
N ARG A 105 19.18 -0.46 -7.84
CA ARG A 105 18.18 -0.18 -6.80
C ARG A 105 16.97 -1.10 -7.02
N TYR A 106 16.76 -2.08 -6.13
CA TYR A 106 15.58 -2.94 -6.10
C TYR A 106 15.23 -3.29 -4.65
N PHE A 107 14.00 -3.73 -4.44
CA PHE A 107 13.52 -4.29 -3.17
C PHE A 107 12.88 -5.66 -3.43
N THR A 108 12.78 -6.49 -2.41
CA THR A 108 12.01 -7.75 -2.45
C THR A 108 10.80 -7.62 -1.55
N ILE A 109 9.74 -8.37 -1.83
CA ILE A 109 8.59 -8.52 -0.92
C ILE A 109 8.49 -10.02 -0.62
N GLY A 110 8.40 -10.39 0.65
CA GLY A 110 8.38 -11.76 1.13
C GLY A 110 9.73 -12.48 1.10
N ASP A 111 9.72 -13.77 1.43
CA ASP A 111 10.94 -14.58 1.63
C ASP A 111 11.59 -15.05 0.30
N ASN A 112 11.02 -14.66 -0.84
CA ASN A 112 11.46 -15.11 -2.16
C ASN A 112 12.48 -14.15 -2.77
N LYS A 113 13.76 -14.35 -2.43
CA LYS A 113 14.92 -13.56 -2.92
C LYS A 113 15.08 -13.51 -4.45
N ASN A 114 14.38 -14.39 -5.18
CA ASN A 114 14.39 -14.44 -6.63
C ASN A 114 13.39 -13.49 -7.30
N GLN A 115 12.35 -13.02 -6.58
CA GLN A 115 11.41 -12.01 -7.07
C GLN A 115 11.87 -10.61 -6.70
N LYS A 116 12.68 -10.02 -7.58
CA LYS A 116 13.15 -8.65 -7.44
C LYS A 116 12.09 -7.68 -7.96
N SER A 117 11.64 -6.77 -7.11
CA SER A 117 10.83 -5.61 -7.50
C SER A 117 11.78 -4.45 -7.74
N SER A 118 11.95 -4.03 -8.99
CA SER A 118 12.80 -2.91 -9.35
C SER A 118 12.02 -1.59 -9.26
N PHE A 119 12.72 -0.51 -8.91
CA PHE A 119 12.20 0.85 -9.09
C PHE A 119 12.25 1.21 -10.58
N LEU A 120 11.43 0.56 -11.40
CA LEU A 120 11.34 0.94 -12.81
C LEU A 120 10.77 2.37 -12.92
N PRO A 121 11.29 3.22 -13.83
CA PRO A 121 10.53 4.37 -14.26
C PRO A 121 9.19 3.85 -14.77
N PHE A 122 8.11 4.32 -14.15
CA PHE A 122 6.77 3.83 -14.38
C PHE A 122 6.32 4.26 -15.78
N GLU A 123 6.63 3.47 -16.81
CA GLU A 123 6.34 3.79 -18.22
C GLU A 123 4.84 3.66 -18.53
N ARG A 124 4.09 2.89 -17.73
CA ARG A 124 2.63 2.79 -17.87
C ARG A 124 1.93 2.47 -16.54
N PRO A 125 0.80 3.14 -16.25
CA PRO A 125 -0.13 2.73 -15.20
C PRO A 125 -0.72 1.35 -15.45
N ILE A 126 -0.44 0.40 -14.57
CA ILE A 126 -1.19 -0.86 -14.47
C ILE A 126 -2.61 -0.53 -14.00
N THR A 127 -3.61 -0.97 -14.76
CA THR A 127 -5.02 -0.81 -14.43
C THR A 127 -5.50 -2.01 -13.64
N VAL A 128 -6.41 -1.89 -12.65
CA VAL A 128 -6.81 -3.07 -11.87
C VAL A 128 -7.65 -4.06 -12.68
N SER A 129 -8.16 -3.68 -13.85
CA SER A 129 -8.65 -4.65 -14.83
C SER A 129 -7.59 -5.68 -15.26
N GLU A 130 -6.30 -5.34 -15.16
CA GLU A 130 -5.16 -6.25 -15.38
C GLU A 130 -4.75 -6.97 -14.06
N VAL A 131 -5.38 -6.64 -12.93
CA VAL A 131 -5.02 -7.01 -11.54
C VAL A 131 -6.18 -7.66 -10.77
N SER A 132 -7.40 -7.64 -11.28
CA SER A 132 -8.45 -8.51 -10.73
C SER A 132 -7.99 -9.93 -11.06
N PRO A 133 -7.82 -10.83 -10.07
CA PRO A 133 -7.86 -12.22 -10.43
C PRO A 133 -9.27 -12.42 -10.97
N ILE A 134 -9.41 -12.52 -12.29
CA ILE A 134 -10.36 -13.49 -12.81
C ILE A 134 -9.74 -14.81 -12.36
N ASP A 135 -9.94 -15.16 -11.08
CA ASP A 135 -9.71 -16.50 -10.57
C ASP A 135 -10.77 -17.32 -11.30
N SER A 136 -10.45 -17.65 -12.54
CA SER A 136 -11.27 -18.51 -13.38
C SER A 136 -11.59 -19.81 -12.63
N GLU A 137 -10.70 -20.25 -11.74
CA GLU A 137 -10.94 -21.32 -10.78
C GLU A 137 -11.93 -20.98 -9.66
N LEU A 138 -11.92 -19.78 -9.07
CA LEU A 138 -12.87 -19.39 -8.03
C LEU A 138 -14.28 -19.18 -8.59
N GLU A 139 -14.40 -18.59 -9.78
CA GLU A 139 -15.69 -18.45 -10.48
C GLU A 139 -16.20 -19.79 -11.01
N LYS A 140 -15.29 -20.67 -11.47
CA LYS A 140 -15.63 -22.06 -11.80
C LYS A 140 -16.07 -22.84 -10.56
N PHE A 141 -15.40 -22.67 -9.43
CA PHE A 141 -15.80 -23.29 -8.16
C PHE A 141 -17.17 -22.80 -7.68
N LYS A 142 -17.43 -21.48 -7.70
CA LYS A 142 -18.75 -20.92 -7.34
C LYS A 142 -19.87 -21.46 -8.23
N SER A 143 -19.64 -21.51 -9.55
CA SER A 143 -20.64 -22.02 -10.50
C SER A 143 -20.87 -23.53 -10.38
N GLU A 144 -19.83 -24.32 -10.10
CA GLU A 144 -19.95 -25.76 -9.85
C GLU A 144 -20.69 -26.08 -8.54
N GLN A 145 -20.55 -25.24 -7.50
CA GLN A 145 -21.27 -25.40 -6.24
C GLN A 145 -22.73 -24.91 -6.32
N LEU A 146 -23.00 -23.79 -7.02
CA LEU A 146 -24.36 -23.31 -7.21
C LEU A 146 -25.22 -24.22 -8.11
N ASN A 147 -24.63 -24.86 -9.12
CA ASN A 147 -25.35 -25.77 -10.03
C ASN A 147 -25.59 -27.18 -9.44
N LYS A 148 -25.14 -27.44 -8.21
CA LYS A 148 -25.40 -28.67 -7.47
C LYS A 148 -26.51 -28.55 -6.42
N ALA A 149 -27.17 -27.39 -6.32
CA ALA A 149 -28.33 -27.14 -5.46
C ALA A 149 -29.65 -27.32 -6.21
#